data_AF-A0A6G7GNU1-F1
#
_entry.id   AF-A0A6G7GNU1-F1
#
_cell.length_a   1.000
_cell.length_b   1.000
_cell.length_c   1.000
_cell.angle_alpha   90.00
_cell.angle_beta   90.00
_cell.angle_gamma   90.00
#
_symmetry.space_group_name_H-M   'P 1'
#
loop_
_entity.id
_entity.type
_entity.pdbx_description
1 polymer ?
#
loop_
_entity_poly.entity_id
_entity_poly.type
_entity_poly.pdbx_seq_one_letter_code
_entity_poly.pdbx_strand_id
1 'polypeptide(L)' 'MKDITLAEIARGLGVSRTWVSLVVNGHKKSPRIQRAIADALGVSYESLWNGHCNN' A
#
# COMPACT_ATOMS: atom_id res chain seq x y z
N MET A 1 -5.94 -13.36 -13.72
CA MET A 1 -5.28 -12.64 -12.60
C MET A 1 -6.04 -11.35 -12.40
N LYS A 2 -6.44 -11.00 -11.17
CA LYS A 2 -7.04 -9.69 -10.91
C LYS A 2 -5.88 -8.70 -10.78
N ASP A 3 -5.69 -7.87 -11.79
CA ASP A 3 -4.80 -6.72 -11.69
C ASP A 3 -5.44 -5.73 -10.71
N ILE A 4 -5.08 -5.85 -9.42
CA ILE A 4 -5.56 -4.92 -8.40
C ILE A 4 -4.89 -3.57 -8.66
N THR A 5 -5.70 -2.61 -9.11
CA THR A 5 -5.22 -1.26 -9.41
C THR A 5 -5.20 -0.41 -8.14
N LEU A 6 -4.31 0.60 -8.10
CA LEU A 6 -4.31 1.60 -7.02
C LEU A 6 -5.67 2.30 -6.85
N ALA A 7 -6.47 2.33 -7.92
CA ALA A 7 -7.83 2.85 -7.92
C ALA A 7 -8.80 2.05 -7.06
N GLU A 8 -8.72 0.73 -7.16
CA GLU A 8 -9.58 -0.19 -6.41
C GLU A 8 -9.20 -0.21 -4.94
N ILE A 9 -7.89 -0.17 -4.65
CA ILE A 9 -7.37 0.00 -3.30
C ILE A 9 -7.88 1.31 -2.69
N ALA A 10 -7.72 2.43 -3.40
CA ALA A 10 -8.20 3.74 -2.94
C ALA A 10 -9.72 3.71 -2.63
N ARG A 11 -10.51 3.09 -3.50
CA ARG A 11 -11.97 2.93 -3.32
C ARG A 11 -12.29 2.08 -2.09
N GLY A 12 -11.61 0.96 -1.89
CA GLY A 12 -11.82 0.09 -0.72
C GLY A 12 -11.43 0.76 0.61
N LEU A 13 -10.47 1.68 0.57
CA LEU A 13 -9.99 2.41 1.74
C LEU A 13 -10.74 3.73 2.00
N GLY A 14 -11.58 4.18 1.08
CA GLY A 14 -12.26 5.48 1.17
C GLY A 14 -11.32 6.69 1.08
N VAL A 15 -10.18 6.55 0.39
CA VAL A 15 -9.17 7.61 0.23
C VAL A 15 -8.95 7.96 -1.25
N SER A 16 -8.27 9.07 -1.51
CA SER A 16 -7.93 9.45 -2.89
C SER A 16 -6.77 8.60 -3.44
N ARG A 17 -6.73 8.40 -4.77
CA ARG A 17 -5.58 7.74 -5.44
C ARG A 17 -4.26 8.44 -5.14
N THR A 18 -4.28 9.78 -5.07
CA THR A 18 -3.10 10.58 -4.71
C THR A 18 -2.59 10.21 -3.32
N TRP A 19 -3.49 9.99 -2.35
CA TRP A 19 -3.10 9.57 -1.02
C TRP A 19 -2.41 8.20 -1.01
N VAL A 20 -2.97 7.24 -1.76
CA VAL A 20 -2.34 5.92 -1.94
C VAL A 20 -0.96 6.06 -2.58
N SER A 21 -0.82 6.85 -3.63
CA SER A 21 0.46 7.12 -4.29
C SER A 21 1.49 7.74 -3.33
N LEU A 22 1.09 8.72 -2.52
CA LEU A 22 1.98 9.33 -1.52
C LEU A 22 2.45 8.32 -0.46
N VAL A 23 1.61 7.36 -0.09
CA VAL A 23 1.97 6.31 0.88
C VAL A 23 2.88 5.26 0.27
N VAL A 24 2.58 4.80 -0.95
CA VAL A 24 3.41 3.83 -1.69
C VAL A 24 4.81 4.39 -1.94
N ASN A 25 4.91 5.65 -2.36
CA ASN A 25 6.19 6.33 -2.60
C ASN A 25 6.90 6.80 -1.31
N GLY A 26 6.34 6.54 -0.12
CA GLY A 26 6.96 6.90 1.16
C GLY A 26 6.91 8.40 1.52
N HIS A 27 6.25 9.24 0.72
CA HIS A 27 6.04 10.67 1.02
C HIS A 27 5.06 10.90 2.19
N LYS A 28 4.19 9.94 2.48
CA LYS A 28 3.29 9.94 3.64
C LYS A 28 3.39 8.61 4.38
N LYS A 29 3.51 8.67 5.71
CA LYS A 29 3.48 7.49 6.57
C LYS A 29 2.11 7.37 7.22
N SER A 30 1.46 6.23 7.02
CA SER A 30 0.20 5.90 7.67
C SER A 30 0.14 4.39 7.86
N PRO A 31 0.42 3.88 9.06
CA PRO A 31 0.46 2.43 9.32
C PRO A 31 -0.83 1.72 8.94
N ARG A 32 -1.98 2.38 9.13
CA ARG A 32 -3.29 1.88 8.72
C ARG A 32 -3.38 1.69 7.19
N ILE A 33 -3.03 2.72 6.43
CA ILE A 33 -3.14 2.68 4.96
C ILE A 33 -2.08 1.74 4.36
N GLN A 34 -0.87 1.74 4.91
CA GLN A 34 0.19 0.83 4.48
C GLN A 34 -0.21 -0.64 4.68
N ARG A 35 -0.73 -1.01 5.86
CA ARG A 35 -1.25 -2.37 6.09
C ARG A 35 -2.35 -2.74 5.11
N ALA A 36 -3.30 -1.84 4.90
CA ALA A 36 -4.42 -2.15 4.03
C ALA A 36 -4.02 -2.25 2.53
N ILE A 37 -2.98 -1.51 2.10
CA ILE A 37 -2.37 -1.69 0.77
C ILE A 37 -1.62 -3.03 0.71
N ALA A 38 -0.85 -3.40 1.73
CA ALA A 38 -0.18 -4.71 1.82
C ALA A 38 -1.18 -5.87 1.72
N ASP A 39 -2.27 -5.82 2.49
CA ASP A 39 -3.34 -6.81 2.47
C ASP A 39 -3.98 -6.89 1.07
N ALA A 40 -4.23 -5.75 0.43
CA ALA A 40 -4.80 -5.71 -0.92
C ALA A 40 -3.86 -6.29 -1.98
N LEU A 41 -2.54 -6.15 -1.79
CA LEU A 41 -1.51 -6.70 -2.69
C LEU A 41 -1.14 -8.16 -2.34
N GLY A 42 -1.63 -8.69 -1.22
CA GLY A 42 -1.30 -10.03 -0.75
C GLY A 42 0.16 -10.17 -0.30
N VAL A 43 0.80 -9.08 0.11
CA VAL A 43 2.19 -9.05 0.59
C VAL A 43 2.24 -8.55 2.03
N SER A 44 3.34 -8.80 2.73
CA SER A 44 3.50 -8.28 4.10
C SER A 44 3.82 -6.78 4.08
N TYR A 45 3.36 -6.06 5.11
CA TYR A 45 3.76 -4.68 5.36
C TYR A 45 5.29 -4.52 5.36
N GLU A 46 5.99 -5.51 5.95
CA GLU A 46 7.44 -5.47 6.07
C GLU A 46 8.15 -5.57 4.72
N SER A 47 7.64 -6.40 3.82
CA SER A 47 8.17 -6.54 2.47
C SER A 47 8.06 -5.25 1.66
N LEU A 48 7.05 -4.41 1.92
CA LEU A 48 6.84 -3.16 1.18
C LEU A 48 7.47 -1.94 1.84
N TRP A 49 7.48 -1.86 3.17
CA TRP A 49 7.89 -0.65 3.90
C TRP A 49 8.95 -0.85 4.97
N ASN A 50 9.23 -2.08 5.41
CA ASN A 50 10.22 -2.35 6.46
C ASN A 50 11.55 -2.88 5.92
N GLY A 51 11.66 -3.11 4.61
CA GLY A 51 12.91 -3.04 3.83
C GLY A 51 14.14 -3.79 4.36
N HIS A 52 13.99 -4.72 5.30
CA HIS A 52 15.05 -5.56 5.83
C HIS A 52 14.77 -7.00 5.42
N CYS A 53 14.80 -7.25 4.11
CA CYS A 53 15.17 -8.56 3.61
C CYS A 53 16.64 -8.44 3.17
N ASN A 54 17.54 -8.86 4.06
CA ASN A 54 18.98 -8.95 3.81
C ASN A 54 19.27 -9.61 2.46
N ASN A 55 20.17 -9.01 1.70
CA ASN A 55 21.30 -9.74 1.14
C ASN A 55 22.55 -8.86 1.16
#